data_AF-A0A258WRI2-F1
#
_entry.id   AF-A0A258WRI2-F1
#
_cell.length_a   1.000
_cell.length_b   1.000
_cell.length_c   1.000
_cell.angle_alpha   90.00
_cell.angle_beta   90.00
_cell.angle_gamma   90.00
#
_symmetry.space_group_name_H-M   'P 1'
#
loop_
_entity.id
_entity.type
_entity.pdbx_description
1 polymer ?
#
loop_
_entity_poly.entity_id
_entity_poly.type
_entity_poly.pdbx_seq_one_letter_code
_entity_poly.pdbx_strand_id
1 'polypeptide(L)' 'MTEFTAGFGIWEWIMVIIAILSLLLIIPFAIFDTLKSKSLSTGQKFLWIIFILIAPYLGAVVYLFWGRKQKAL' A
#
# COMPACT_ATOMS: atom_id res chain seq x y z
N MET A 1 5.40 37.55 -8.74
CA MET A 1 6.10 36.47 -9.46
C MET A 1 6.71 35.58 -8.40
N THR A 2 6.20 34.43 -7.96
CA THR A 2 5.25 33.45 -8.49
C THR A 2 4.81 32.58 -7.30
N GLU A 3 3.70 32.92 -6.61
CA GLU A 3 3.04 32.00 -5.67
C GLU A 3 1.81 31.39 -6.34
N PHE A 4 2.04 30.81 -7.52
CA PHE A 4 1.10 29.95 -8.21
C PHE A 4 1.72 28.55 -8.28
N THR A 5 2.06 27.99 -7.12
CA THR A 5 2.45 26.58 -7.02
C THR A 5 1.20 25.77 -6.72
N ALA A 6 0.76 25.05 -7.74
CA ALA A 6 -0.37 24.15 -7.76
C ALA A 6 -0.37 23.14 -6.57
N GLY A 7 -1.46 23.14 -5.80
CA GLY A 7 -2.20 21.95 -5.36
C GLY A 7 -1.60 20.89 -4.41
N PHE A 8 -0.29 20.61 -4.43
CA PHE A 8 0.32 19.51 -3.66
C PHE A 8 1.82 19.81 -3.42
N GLY A 9 2.28 19.74 -2.17
CA GLY A 9 3.68 19.98 -1.83
C GLY A 9 4.61 18.82 -2.22
N ILE A 10 5.93 19.09 -2.20
CA ILE A 10 6.97 18.12 -2.57
C ILE A 10 6.93 16.85 -1.70
N TRP A 11 6.62 17.02 -0.41
CA TRP A 11 6.57 15.91 0.55
C TRP A 11 5.42 14.97 0.27
N GLU A 12 4.27 15.52 -0.10
CA GLU A 12 3.08 14.78 -0.45
C GLU A 12 3.29 13.99 -1.75
N TRP A 13 3.97 14.59 -2.73
CA TRP A 13 4.40 13.86 -3.94
C TRP A 13 5.34 12.71 -3.63
N ILE A 14 6.32 12.89 -2.76
CA ILE A 14 7.24 11.82 -2.34
C ILE A 14 6.47 10.66 -1.71
N MET A 15 5.53 10.95 -0.79
CA MET A 15 4.70 9.91 -0.16
C MET A 15 3.85 9.15 -1.19
N VAL A 16 3.22 9.85 -2.14
CA VAL A 16 2.42 9.23 -3.20
C VAL A 16 3.27 8.34 -4.09
N ILE A 17 4.47 8.81 -4.49
CA ILE A 17 5.39 8.03 -5.32
C ILE A 17 5.82 6.74 -4.59
N ILE A 18 6.17 6.83 -3.30
CA ILE A 18 6.54 5.66 -2.50
C ILE A 18 5.39 4.66 -2.41
N ALA A 19 4.16 5.14 -2.19
CA ALA A 19 2.97 4.29 -2.13
C ALA A 19 2.73 3.56 -3.47
N ILE A 20 2.83 4.29 -4.59
CA ILE A 20 2.66 3.72 -5.94
C ILE A 20 3.77 2.71 -6.26
N LEU A 21 5.04 3.04 -5.97
CA LEU A 21 6.16 2.14 -6.20
C LEU A 21 6.02 0.85 -5.39
N SER A 22 5.57 0.95 -4.14
CA SER A 22 5.31 -0.21 -3.30
C SER A 22 4.20 -1.10 -3.87
N LEU A 23 3.11 -0.50 -4.34
CA LEU A 23 2.00 -1.22 -4.99
C LEU A 23 2.43 -1.89 -6.30
N LEU A 24 3.25 -1.23 -7.13
CA LEU A 24 3.61 -1.73 -8.46
C LEU A 24 4.81 -2.67 -8.47
N LEU A 25 5.73 -2.57 -7.50
CA LEU A 25 6.94 -3.39 -7.48
C LEU A 25 6.83 -4.51 -6.44
N ILE A 26 6.49 -4.18 -5.20
CA ILE A 26 6.59 -5.12 -4.09
C ILE A 26 5.47 -6.17 -4.16
N ILE A 27 4.23 -5.75 -4.44
CA ILE A 27 3.09 -6.68 -4.48
C ILE A 27 3.25 -7.73 -5.60
N PRO A 28 3.51 -7.36 -6.87
CA PRO A 28 3.69 -8.36 -7.92
C PRO A 28 4.89 -9.27 -7.66
N PHE A 29 5.99 -8.73 -7.12
CA PHE A 29 7.15 -9.52 -6.75
C PHE A 29 6.83 -10.54 -5.65
N ALA A 30 6.14 -10.14 -4.59
CA ALA A 30 5.76 -11.02 -3.49
C ALA A 30 4.77 -12.12 -3.94
N ILE A 31 3.83 -11.79 -4.83
CA ILE A 31 2.92 -12.77 -5.44
C ILE A 31 3.72 -13.77 -6.28
N PHE A 32 4.64 -13.29 -7.11
CA PHE A 32 5.48 -14.13 -7.94
C PHE A 32 6.35 -15.09 -7.13
N ASP A 33 6.97 -14.60 -6.05
CA ASP A 33 7.75 -15.42 -5.13
C ASP A 33 6.88 -16.49 -4.45
N THR A 34 5.70 -16.11 -3.97
CA THR A 34 4.71 -17.03 -3.37
C THR A 34 4.30 -18.13 -4.35
N LEU A 35 4.02 -17.77 -5.61
CA LEU A 35 3.66 -18.72 -6.65
C LEU A 35 4.82 -19.69 -6.96
N LYS A 36 6.06 -19.21 -6.99
CA LYS A 36 7.25 -20.01 -7.25
C LYS A 36 7.68 -20.88 -6.07
N SER A 37 7.25 -20.56 -4.86
CA SER A 37 7.65 -21.32 -3.67
C SER A 37 7.28 -22.80 -3.80
N LYS A 38 8.28 -23.68 -3.61
CA LYS A 38 8.09 -25.13 -3.60
C LYS A 38 7.71 -25.67 -2.22
N SER A 39 7.87 -24.88 -1.17
CA SER A 39 7.58 -25.26 0.21
C SER A 39 6.12 -25.05 0.61
N LEU A 40 5.38 -24.22 -0.14
CA LEU A 40 3.98 -23.93 0.12
C LEU A 40 3.05 -24.85 -0.67
N SER A 41 2.09 -25.46 0.02
CA SER A 41 0.96 -26.11 -0.63
C SER A 41 0.09 -25.09 -1.40
N THR A 42 -0.72 -25.57 -2.35
CA THR A 42 -1.62 -24.71 -3.13
C THR A 42 -2.55 -23.87 -2.24
N GLY A 43 -3.10 -24.46 -1.17
CA GLY A 43 -3.95 -23.74 -0.22
C GLY A 43 -3.19 -22.64 0.53
N GLN A 44 -1.96 -22.91 0.96
CA GLN A 44 -1.13 -21.90 1.61
C GLN A 44 -0.77 -20.75 0.67
N LYS A 45 -0.45 -21.03 -0.61
CA LYS A 45 -0.20 -19.98 -1.61
C LYS A 45 -1.41 -19.08 -1.80
N PHE A 46 -2.59 -19.67 -1.88
CA PHE A 46 -3.84 -18.92 -2.01
C PHE A 46 -4.06 -17.96 -0.83
N LEU A 47 -3.89 -18.46 0.40
CA LEU A 47 -4.00 -17.63 1.61
C LEU A 47 -2.96 -16.50 1.63
N TRP A 48 -1.71 -16.79 1.25
CA TRP A 48 -0.66 -15.78 1.19
C TRP A 48 -0.93 -14.69 0.17
N ILE A 49 -1.43 -15.04 -1.03
CA ILE A 49 -1.78 -14.06 -2.05
C ILE A 49 -2.90 -13.14 -1.56
N ILE A 50 -3.94 -13.68 -0.92
CA ILE A 50 -5.01 -12.87 -0.31
C ILE A 50 -4.43 -11.92 0.74
N PHE A 51 -3.55 -12.42 1.62
CA PHE A 51 -2.92 -11.61 2.64
C PHE A 51 -2.08 -10.47 2.04
N ILE A 52 -1.24 -10.76 1.04
CA ILE A 52 -0.41 -9.76 0.34
C ILE A 52 -1.28 -8.67 -0.29
N LEU A 53 -2.44 -9.02 -0.84
CA LEU A 53 -3.36 -8.06 -1.42
C LEU A 53 -4.07 -7.20 -0.38
N ILE A 54 -4.43 -7.74 0.79
CA ILE A 54 -5.19 -7.02 1.81
C ILE A 54 -4.30 -6.18 2.72
N ALA A 55 -3.09 -6.66 3.06
CA ALA A 55 -2.21 -6.04 4.04
C ALA A 55 -1.92 -4.53 3.82
N PRO A 56 -1.69 -4.03 2.59
CA PRO A 56 -1.47 -2.60 2.35
C PRO A 56 -2.63 -1.71 2.81
N TYR A 57 -3.85 -2.23 2.74
CA TYR A 57 -5.06 -1.49 3.10
C TYR A 57 -5.32 -1.48 4.61
N LEU A 58 -4.74 -2.41 5.38
CA LEU A 58 -4.94 -2.48 6.83
C LEU A 58 -4.48 -1.21 7.54
N GLY A 59 -3.36 -0.61 7.11
CA GLY A 59 -2.89 0.66 7.67
C GLY A 59 -3.86 1.82 7.41
N ALA A 60 -4.45 1.88 6.21
CA ALA A 60 -5.46 2.87 5.86
C ALA A 60 -6.74 2.69 6.69
N VAL A 61 -7.20 1.45 6.85
CA VAL A 61 -8.34 1.11 7.70
C VAL A 61 -8.06 1.56 9.14
N VAL A 62 -6.93 1.18 9.73
CA VAL A 62 -6.54 1.59 11.09
C VAL A 62 -6.51 3.12 11.22
N TYR A 63 -5.95 3.84 10.25
CA TYR A 63 -5.95 5.30 10.26
C TYR A 63 -7.37 5.89 10.25
N LEU A 64 -8.26 5.37 9.41
CA LEU A 64 -9.63 5.88 9.29
C LEU A 64 -10.47 5.63 10.55
N PHE A 65 -10.28 4.50 11.23
CA PHE A 65 -11.06 4.15 12.44
C PHE A 65 -10.45 4.69 13.74
N TRP A 66 -9.12 4.79 13.82
CA TRP A 66 -8.42 5.16 15.06
C TRP A 66 -7.71 6.50 14.96
N GLY A 67 -7.02 6.75 13.84
CA GLY A 67 -6.24 7.98 13.61
C GLY A 67 -7.10 9.21 13.34
N ARG A 68 -8.35 9.03 12.91
CA ARG A 68 -9.28 10.11 12.57
C ARG A 68 -9.82 10.92 13.77
N LYS A 69 -9.19 10.87 14.95
CA LYS A 69 -9.60 11.69 16.10
C LYS A 69 -9.34 13.20 15.95
N GLN A 70 -9.09 13.71 14.75
CA GLN A 70 -8.92 15.15 14.50
C GLN A 70 -9.78 15.62 13.32
N LYS A 71 -10.87 16.31 13.71
CA LYS A 71 -11.82 17.16 12.95
C LYS A 71 -12.51 16.52 11.75
N ALA A 72 -13.56 15.75 12.04
CA ALA A 72 -14.78 15.89 11.26
C ALA A 72 -15.44 17.21 11.70
N LEU A 73 -15.57 18.14 10.75
CA LEU A 73 -16.01 19.54 10.84
C LEU A 73 -14.91 20.56 11.22
#